data_AF-A0A502LP52-F1
#
_entry.id   AF-A0A502LP52-F1
#
_cell.length_a   1.000
_cell.length_b   1.000
_cell.length_c   1.000
_cell.angle_alpha   90.00
_cell.angle_beta   90.00
_cell.angle_gamma   90.00
#
_symmetry.space_group_name_H-M   'P 1'
#
loop_
_entity.id
_entity.type
_entity.pdbx_description
1 polymer ?
#
loop_
_entity_poly.entity_id
_entity_poly.type
_entity_poly.pdbx_seq_one_letter_code
_entity_poly.pdbx_strand_id
1 'polypeptide(L)'
;MNKFKITVTTILLGLSLISVSTYTSAWTAEQSKIAAAMSDRLMQAVNEVEARNYSKAIEYAEPVANTPITEYNQEIVVMAQFFLGYSHLAKKNKKKAILWLQKACKNGHSDSCEMLENNKK
;
A
#
# COMPACT_ATOMS: atom_id res chain seq x y z
N MET A 1 -38.79 -21.51 -24.82
CA MET A 1 -38.88 -22.14 -23.49
C MET A 1 -38.47 -23.60 -23.63
N ASN A 2 -37.26 -23.97 -23.21
CA ASN A 2 -36.81 -25.35 -23.21
C ASN A 2 -36.36 -25.71 -21.79
N LYS A 3 -37.13 -26.56 -21.11
CA LYS A 3 -36.91 -26.96 -19.71
C LYS A 3 -36.01 -28.19 -19.69
N PHE A 4 -34.70 -28.00 -19.51
CA PHE A 4 -33.80 -29.11 -19.21
C PHE A 4 -33.89 -29.43 -17.71
N LYS A 5 -34.46 -30.61 -17.40
CA LYS A 5 -34.45 -31.22 -16.07
C LYS A 5 -33.07 -31.81 -15.83
N ILE A 6 -32.36 -31.35 -14.80
CA ILE A 6 -31.14 -32.00 -14.31
C ILE A 6 -31.46 -32.58 -12.93
N THR A 7 -31.35 -33.89 -12.85
CA THR A 7 -31.54 -34.70 -11.63
C THR A 7 -30.42 -34.39 -10.65
N VAL A 8 -30.77 -33.93 -9.44
CA VAL A 8 -29.82 -33.67 -8.35
C VAL A 8 -29.54 -34.97 -7.63
N THR A 9 -28.36 -35.55 -7.82
CA THR A 9 -27.89 -36.67 -6.99
C THR A 9 -27.15 -36.10 -5.79
N THR A 10 -27.81 -36.13 -4.63
CA THR A 10 -27.26 -35.72 -3.34
C THR A 10 -26.11 -36.65 -2.93
N ILE A 11 -24.86 -36.16 -2.96
CA ILE A 11 -23.75 -36.81 -2.26
C ILE A 11 -23.42 -35.95 -1.04
N LEU A 12 -23.83 -36.45 0.12
CA LEU A 12 -23.52 -35.91 1.43
C LEU A 12 -22.19 -36.52 1.88
N LEU A 13 -21.06 -35.84 1.68
CA LEU A 13 -19.78 -36.22 2.28
C LEU A 13 -18.91 -34.97 2.52
N GLY A 14 -18.73 -34.63 3.80
CA GLY A 14 -17.49 -34.05 4.32
C GLY A 14 -17.25 -32.56 4.05
N LEU A 15 -17.22 -31.78 5.13
CA LEU A 15 -16.63 -30.45 5.25
C LEU A 15 -15.40 -30.23 4.35
N SER A 16 -15.62 -29.66 3.16
CA SER A 16 -14.57 -29.02 2.34
C SER A 16 -15.20 -27.95 1.44
N LEU A 17 -15.86 -26.97 2.07
CA LEU A 17 -15.98 -25.66 1.43
C LEU A 17 -14.59 -25.02 1.63
N ILE A 18 -13.78 -24.78 0.60
CA ILE A 18 -14.09 -24.00 -0.59
C ILE A 18 -13.21 -24.50 -1.76
N SER A 19 -13.81 -25.00 -2.83
CA SER A 19 -13.18 -25.01 -4.15
C SER A 19 -14.20 -24.61 -5.22
N VAL A 20 -14.42 -23.30 -5.35
CA VAL A 20 -14.87 -22.73 -6.62
C VAL A 20 -13.82 -21.73 -7.07
N SER A 21 -12.99 -22.20 -7.99
CA SER A 21 -12.05 -21.42 -8.76
C SER A 21 -12.81 -20.49 -9.71
N THR A 22 -12.95 -19.21 -9.35
CA THR A 22 -13.07 -18.14 -10.34
C THR A 22 -11.71 -17.48 -10.46
N TYR A 23 -10.93 -17.95 -11.43
CA TYR A 23 -9.65 -17.38 -11.84
C TYR A 23 -9.91 -16.05 -12.57
N THR A 24 -10.23 -15.02 -11.79
CA THR A 24 -10.12 -13.62 -12.18
C THR A 24 -9.65 -12.88 -10.94
N SER A 25 -8.46 -12.29 -11.02
CA SER A 25 -7.84 -11.39 -10.05
C SER A 25 -8.63 -10.08 -9.89
N ALA A 26 -9.95 -10.19 -9.67
CA ALA A 26 -10.83 -9.05 -9.55
C ALA A 26 -10.65 -8.44 -8.17
N TRP A 27 -10.24 -7.18 -8.15
CA TRP A 27 -10.11 -6.38 -6.95
C TRP A 27 -11.42 -6.40 -6.16
N THR A 28 -11.37 -6.78 -4.89
CA THR A 28 -12.58 -6.80 -4.06
C THR A 28 -13.00 -5.37 -3.73
N ALA A 29 -14.31 -5.15 -3.53
CA ALA A 29 -14.83 -3.86 -3.10
C ALA A 29 -14.19 -3.40 -1.77
N GLU A 30 -13.80 -4.34 -0.90
CA GLU A 30 -13.13 -4.02 0.37
C GLU A 30 -11.69 -3.54 0.15
N GLN A 31 -10.91 -4.23 -0.69
CA GLN A 31 -9.57 -3.78 -1.06
C GLN A 31 -9.60 -2.39 -1.71
N SER A 32 -10.61 -2.10 -2.55
CA SER A 32 -10.77 -0.80 -3.18
C SER A 32 -11.01 0.31 -2.16
N LYS A 33 -11.84 0.07 -1.13
CA LYS A 33 -12.09 1.04 -0.06
C LYS A 33 -10.85 1.30 0.78
N ILE A 34 -10.10 0.25 1.12
CA ILE A 34 -8.85 0.38 1.88
C ILE A 34 -7.83 1.18 1.08
N ALA A 35 -7.65 0.86 -0.21
CA ALA A 35 -6.74 1.58 -1.10
C ALA A 35 -7.12 3.06 -1.25
N ALA A 36 -8.42 3.37 -1.36
CA ALA A 36 -8.91 4.75 -1.38
C ALA A 36 -8.56 5.49 -0.09
N ALA A 37 -8.84 4.91 1.08
CA ALA A 37 -8.52 5.53 2.37
C ALA A 37 -7.00 5.74 2.57
N MET A 38 -6.18 4.80 2.10
CA MET A 38 -4.72 4.95 2.10
C MET A 38 -4.26 6.07 1.17
N SER A 39 -4.87 6.17 -0.02
CA SER A 39 -4.57 7.22 -1.00
C SER A 39 -4.95 8.60 -0.48
N ASP A 40 -6.12 8.75 0.13
CA ASP A 40 -6.55 10.01 0.74
C ASP A 40 -5.56 10.46 1.82
N ARG A 41 -5.13 9.52 2.66
CA ARG A 41 -4.17 9.81 3.72
C ARG A 41 -2.76 10.11 3.19
N LEU A 42 -2.34 9.44 2.12
CA LEU A 42 -1.12 9.79 1.40
C LEU A 42 -1.21 11.23 0.85
N MET A 43 -2.32 11.59 0.21
CA MET A 43 -2.53 12.95 -0.31
C MET A 43 -2.51 14.00 0.80
N GLN A 44 -3.06 13.72 1.98
CA GLN A 44 -2.91 14.59 3.14
C GLN A 44 -1.44 14.79 3.51
N ALA A 45 -0.63 13.73 3.49
CA ALA A 45 0.81 13.84 3.74
C ALA A 45 1.51 14.71 2.68
N VAL A 46 1.18 14.51 1.39
CA VAL A 46 1.75 15.29 0.27
C VAL A 46 1.42 16.77 0.41
N ASN A 47 0.15 17.11 0.67
CA ASN A 47 -0.28 18.50 0.86
C ASN A 47 0.46 19.17 2.04
N GLU A 48 0.69 18.45 3.13
CA GLU A 48 1.44 18.96 4.27
C GLU A 48 2.95 19.09 3.96
N VAL A 49 3.52 18.23 3.09
CA VAL A 49 4.88 18.41 2.56
C VAL A 49 4.97 19.69 1.71
N GLU A 50 4.02 19.92 0.81
CA GLU A 50 3.96 21.14 -0.02
C GLU A 50 3.83 22.40 0.85
N ALA A 51 3.03 22.32 1.90
CA ALA A 51 2.90 23.37 2.92
C ALA A 51 4.11 23.48 3.87
N ARG A 52 5.15 22.65 3.69
CA ARG A 52 6.34 22.55 4.55
C ARG A 52 6.04 22.22 6.02
N ASN A 53 4.87 21.64 6.29
CA ASN A 53 4.46 21.18 7.60
C ASN A 53 4.85 19.71 7.81
N TYR A 54 6.14 19.48 7.94
CA TYR A 54 6.70 18.12 8.00
C TYR A 54 6.24 17.31 9.22
N SER A 55 5.76 17.96 10.29
CA SER A 55 5.22 17.23 11.46
C SER A 55 3.90 16.54 11.11
N LYS A 56 2.97 17.24 10.45
CA LYS A 56 1.72 16.62 9.99
C LYS A 56 1.92 15.68 8.81
N ALA A 57 2.86 16.00 7.91
CA ALA A 57 3.23 15.07 6.84
C ALA A 57 3.65 13.70 7.38
N ILE A 58 4.47 13.68 8.45
CA ILE A 58 4.85 12.44 9.14
C ILE A 58 3.61 11.74 9.73
N GLU A 59 2.76 12.47 10.44
CA GLU A 59 1.53 11.94 11.06
C GLU A 59 0.59 11.25 10.04
N TYR A 60 0.47 11.82 8.84
CA TYR A 60 -0.36 11.25 7.79
C TYR A 60 0.34 10.09 7.07
N ALA A 61 1.63 10.22 6.74
CA ALA A 61 2.36 9.19 5.99
C ALA A 61 2.67 7.93 6.83
N GLU A 62 2.95 8.06 8.13
CA GLU A 62 3.39 6.96 8.99
C GLU A 62 2.48 5.72 9.00
N PRO A 63 1.15 5.83 9.17
CA PRO A 63 0.28 4.65 9.12
C PRO A 63 0.27 3.97 7.74
N VAL A 64 0.31 4.75 6.65
CA VAL A 64 0.31 4.20 5.28
C VAL A 64 1.64 3.51 4.99
N ALA A 65 2.76 4.15 5.34
CA ALA A 65 4.12 3.63 5.12
C ALA A 65 4.43 2.35 5.91
N ASN A 66 3.75 2.12 7.03
CA ASN A 66 3.85 0.91 7.86
C ASN A 66 2.95 -0.24 7.38
N THR A 67 2.06 0.00 6.42
CA THR A 67 1.18 -1.06 5.91
C THR A 67 2.00 -2.12 5.17
N PRO A 68 1.72 -3.42 5.35
CA PRO A 68 2.36 -4.47 4.58
C PRO A 68 2.16 -4.24 3.07
N ILE A 69 3.24 -4.35 2.31
CA ILE A 69 3.21 -4.25 0.85
C ILE A 69 2.59 -5.53 0.29
N THR A 70 1.63 -5.33 -0.61
CA THR A 70 0.93 -6.36 -1.39
C THR A 70 0.92 -5.92 -2.85
N GLU A 71 0.55 -6.82 -3.75
CA GLU A 71 0.36 -6.51 -5.17
C GLU A 71 -0.64 -5.36 -5.43
N TYR A 72 -1.52 -5.06 -4.47
CA TYR A 72 -2.60 -4.07 -4.63
C TYR A 72 -2.29 -2.68 -4.09
N ASN A 73 -1.33 -2.55 -3.16
CA ASN A 73 -1.08 -1.28 -2.45
C ASN A 73 0.37 -0.82 -2.53
N GLN A 74 1.23 -1.54 -3.27
CA GLN A 74 2.66 -1.27 -3.34
C GLN A 74 2.96 0.19 -3.67
N GLU A 75 2.35 0.73 -4.72
CA GLU A 75 2.58 2.12 -5.15
C GLU A 75 2.29 3.13 -4.02
N ILE A 76 1.12 3.01 -3.38
CA ILE A 76 0.68 3.90 -2.30
C ILE A 76 1.62 3.80 -1.09
N VAL A 77 1.98 2.58 -0.67
CA VAL A 77 2.85 2.34 0.48
C VAL A 77 4.27 2.84 0.22
N VAL A 78 4.81 2.57 -0.96
CA VAL A 78 6.14 3.01 -1.36
C VAL A 78 6.21 4.53 -1.43
N MET A 79 5.16 5.17 -1.93
CA MET A 79 5.07 6.63 -1.94
C MET A 79 4.98 7.22 -0.54
N ALA A 80 4.18 6.62 0.35
CA ALA A 80 4.14 7.03 1.75
C ALA A 80 5.51 6.87 2.43
N GLN A 81 6.25 5.79 2.16
CA GLN A 81 7.61 5.60 2.66
C GLN A 81 8.56 6.70 2.16
N PHE A 82 8.46 7.10 0.89
CA PHE A 82 9.23 8.23 0.35
C PHE A 82 8.92 9.53 1.08
N PHE A 83 7.65 9.95 1.16
CA PHE A 83 7.28 11.20 1.81
C PHE A 83 7.58 11.22 3.30
N LEU A 84 7.50 10.08 3.98
CA LEU A 84 7.91 9.93 5.37
C LEU A 84 9.43 10.11 5.52
N GLY A 85 10.21 9.50 4.62
CA GLY A 85 11.67 9.67 4.55
C GLY A 85 12.07 11.13 4.29
N TYR A 86 11.47 11.75 3.29
CA TYR A 86 11.67 13.16 2.93
C TYR A 86 11.34 14.09 4.09
N SER A 87 10.20 13.89 4.75
CA SER A 87 9.77 14.72 5.89
C SER A 87 10.71 14.57 7.08
N HIS A 88 11.20 13.37 7.36
CA HIS A 88 12.24 13.17 8.38
C HIS A 88 13.56 13.86 8.02
N LEU A 89 13.95 13.86 6.75
CA LEU A 89 15.14 14.55 6.27
C LEU A 89 15.02 16.06 6.47
N ALA A 90 13.88 16.64 6.10
CA ALA A 90 13.58 18.06 6.30
C ALA A 90 13.60 18.46 7.78
N LYS A 91 13.20 17.54 8.68
CA LYS A 91 13.33 17.72 10.15
C LYS A 91 14.71 17.38 10.70
N LYS A 92 15.73 17.22 9.85
CA LYS A 92 17.11 16.86 10.21
C LYS A 92 17.23 15.53 10.98
N ASN A 93 16.23 14.66 10.89
CA ASN A 93 16.27 13.31 11.45
C ASN A 93 16.79 12.32 10.41
N LYS A 94 18.09 12.42 10.13
CA LYS A 94 18.76 11.64 9.08
C LYS A 94 18.63 10.13 9.27
N LYS A 95 18.72 9.64 10.52
CA LYS A 95 18.59 8.20 10.82
C LYS A 95 17.23 7.64 10.38
N LYS A 96 16.14 8.32 10.73
CA LYS A 96 14.79 7.90 10.31
C LYS A 96 14.60 8.11 8.80
N ALA A 97 15.12 9.21 8.24
CA ALA A 97 15.04 9.46 6.80
C ALA A 97 15.66 8.33 5.98
N ILE A 98 16.90 7.95 6.30
CA ILE A 98 17.63 6.85 5.64
C ILE A 98 16.82 5.54 5.73
N LEU A 99 16.28 5.21 6.91
CA LEU A 99 15.50 3.99 7.10
C LEU A 99 14.31 3.92 6.13
N TRP A 100 13.55 5.00 6.00
CA TRP A 100 12.35 5.04 5.17
C TRP A 100 12.66 5.11 3.67
N LEU A 101 13.65 5.94 3.29
CA LEU A 101 14.12 6.01 1.90
C LEU A 101 14.69 4.66 1.44
N GLN A 102 15.38 3.92 2.31
CA GLN A 102 15.87 2.58 2.00
C GLN A 102 14.73 1.58 1.77
N LYS A 103 13.64 1.64 2.53
CA LYS A 103 12.45 0.79 2.30
C LYS A 103 11.81 1.09 0.95
N ALA A 104 11.60 2.37 0.62
CA ALA A 104 11.00 2.75 -0.66
C ALA A 104 11.92 2.38 -1.85
N CYS A 105 13.23 2.65 -1.74
CA CYS A 105 14.22 2.29 -2.74
C CYS A 105 14.26 0.77 -3.00
N LYS A 106 14.23 -0.05 -1.94
CA LYS A 106 14.19 -1.52 -2.05
C LYS A 106 12.98 -2.03 -2.85
N ASN A 107 11.89 -1.26 -2.90
CA ASN A 107 10.68 -1.57 -3.65
C ASN A 107 10.59 -0.79 -4.98
N GLY A 108 11.72 -0.31 -5.50
CA GLY A 108 11.83 0.24 -6.86
C GLY A 108 11.59 1.75 -7.01
N HIS A 109 11.45 2.51 -5.91
CA HIS A 109 11.29 3.96 -6.00
C HIS A 109 12.63 4.67 -6.29
N SER A 110 12.84 5.10 -7.53
CA SER A 110 14.09 5.72 -7.99
C SER A 110 14.50 6.94 -7.17
N ASP A 111 13.58 7.86 -6.91
CA ASP A 111 13.88 9.12 -6.21
C ASP A 111 14.29 8.85 -4.76
N SER A 112 13.75 7.79 -4.16
CA SER A 112 14.18 7.35 -2.84
C SER A 112 15.60 6.82 -2.87
N CYS A 113 15.99 6.10 -3.92
CA CYS A 113 17.37 5.62 -4.08
C CYS A 113 18.33 6.79 -4.25
N GLU A 114 17.99 7.77 -5.12
CA GLU A 114 18.81 8.96 -5.33
C GLU A 114 18.97 9.77 -4.03
N MET A 115 17.87 10.06 -3.34
CA MET A 115 17.91 10.76 -2.06
C MET A 115 18.71 9.99 -1.01
N LEU A 116 18.59 8.67 -0.97
CA LEU A 116 19.36 7.83 -0.06
C LEU A 116 20.86 7.95 -0.33
N GLU A 117 21.31 7.84 -1.58
CA GLU A 117 22.72 8.00 -1.94
C GLU A 117 23.27 9.37 -1.56
N ASN A 118 22.51 10.43 -1.84
CA ASN A 118 22.89 11.80 -1.50
C ASN A 118 23.00 12.04 0.01
N ASN A 119 22.34 11.23 0.83
CA ASN A 119 22.27 11.40 2.29
C ASN A 119 22.97 10.29 3.09
N LYS A 120 23.72 9.39 2.44
CA LYS A 120 24.48 8.31 3.14
C LYS A 120 25.80 8.75 3.78
N LYS A 121 26.32 9.93 3.43
CA LYS A 121 27.57 10.53 3.97
C LYS A 121 27.30 11.28 5.24
#